data_AF-A0A316W9Q4-F1
#
_entry.id   AF-A0A316W9Q4-F1
#
_cell.length_a   1.000
_cell.length_b   1.000
_cell.length_c   1.000
_cell.angle_alpha   90.00
_cell.angle_beta   90.00
_cell.angle_gamma   90.00
#
_symmetry.space_group_name_H-M   'P 1'
#
loop_
_entity.id
_entity.type
_entity.pdbx_description
1 polymer ?
#
loop_
_entity_poly.entity_id
_entity_poly.type
_entity_poly.pdbx_seq_one_letter_code
_entity_poly.pdbx_strand_id
1 'polypeptide(L)'
;MSTPLNIIFSWFEKGDIPTEYQFKETFSSFRHLDDKIKMDEVMGLYEAFQKTLSTTTFTNHLEDENAHHLALAKLNASNLTAANIDEWKEKLKIKLAATIDGGEETGNVYTKEQIGEIVNIFQAKDEEMLEGIMKINEMLVSNDVNLDKLQEIVDYIKENREWIKLLQEAVIRNILDDKIYLVGRYTNWGAITYQNQFNDLVYDKIKTIEDLASSEKIKYEERVRGDSRIKHDLDTLSFVINAYDIVTKFTVPLKVRRIDTNNIEVLFDSLPPNIIQITIKKI
;
A
#
# COMPACT_ATOMS: atom_id res chain seq x y z
N MET A 1 -9.02 -2.47 -108.34
CA MET A 1 -9.41 -1.16 -107.78
C MET A 1 -10.47 -0.60 -108.69
N SER A 2 -11.64 -0.27 -108.18
CA SER A 2 -12.69 0.38 -108.98
C SER A 2 -12.23 1.80 -109.36
N THR A 3 -12.60 2.25 -110.56
CA THR A 3 -12.31 3.63 -110.97
C THR A 3 -12.96 4.63 -109.99
N PRO A 4 -12.23 5.64 -109.50
CA PRO A 4 -12.80 6.70 -108.68
C PRO A 4 -14.02 7.36 -109.31
N LEU A 5 -15.08 7.61 -108.53
CA LEU A 5 -16.35 8.16 -109.03
C LEU A 5 -16.17 9.49 -109.78
N ASN A 6 -15.25 10.34 -109.34
CA ASN A 6 -14.96 11.61 -110.01
C ASN A 6 -14.38 11.41 -111.43
N ILE A 7 -13.66 10.32 -111.67
CA ILE A 7 -13.17 9.97 -113.01
C ILE A 7 -14.31 9.40 -113.85
N ILE A 8 -15.17 8.56 -113.26
CA ILE A 8 -16.38 8.04 -113.94
C ILE A 8 -17.27 9.20 -114.40
N PHE A 9 -17.50 10.20 -113.54
CA PHE A 9 -18.34 11.35 -113.86
C PHE A 9 -17.83 12.16 -115.06
N SER A 10 -16.51 12.27 -115.25
CA SER A 10 -15.94 12.97 -116.41
C SER A 10 -16.22 12.30 -117.75
N TRP A 11 -16.62 11.02 -117.79
CA TRP A 11 -16.93 10.31 -119.04
C TRP A 11 -18.33 10.59 -119.57
N PHE A 12 -19.17 11.29 -118.78
CA PHE A 12 -20.57 11.56 -119.07
C PHE A 12 -20.88 13.07 -119.03
N GLU A 13 -19.89 13.93 -119.25
CA GLU A 13 -20.12 15.37 -119.38
C GLU A 13 -20.87 15.70 -120.68
N LYS A 14 -21.45 16.90 -120.73
CA LYS A 14 -22.29 17.30 -121.87
C LYS A 14 -21.47 17.36 -123.15
N GLY A 15 -21.77 16.47 -124.09
CA GLY A 15 -21.09 16.38 -125.38
C GLY A 15 -20.12 15.20 -125.47
N ASP A 16 -19.84 14.53 -124.35
CA ASP A 16 -18.98 13.35 -124.32
C ASP A 16 -19.79 12.06 -124.51
N ILE A 17 -19.15 11.09 -125.17
CA ILE A 17 -19.71 9.75 -125.39
C ILE A 17 -18.70 8.76 -124.79
N PRO A 18 -19.07 8.01 -123.74
CA PRO A 18 -18.17 7.03 -123.14
C PRO A 18 -17.88 5.91 -124.14
N THR A 19 -16.64 5.44 -124.13
CA THR A 19 -16.25 4.20 -124.81
C THR A 19 -16.93 2.99 -124.14
N GLU A 20 -17.01 1.86 -124.84
CA GLU A 20 -17.53 0.60 -124.28
C GLU A 20 -16.81 0.20 -122.98
N TYR A 21 -15.49 0.43 -122.91
CA TYR A 21 -14.69 0.18 -121.72
C TYR A 21 -15.12 1.08 -120.55
N GLN A 22 -15.22 2.40 -120.77
CA GLN A 22 -15.66 3.36 -119.75
C GLN A 22 -17.09 3.06 -119.26
N PHE A 23 -17.97 2.64 -120.18
CA PHE A 23 -19.32 2.21 -119.84
C PHE A 23 -19.31 0.97 -118.95
N LYS A 24 -18.54 -0.08 -119.28
CA LYS A 24 -18.40 -1.29 -118.45
C LYS A 24 -17.80 -0.98 -117.08
N GLU A 25 -16.77 -0.15 -117.01
CA GLU A 25 -16.14 0.24 -115.73
C GLU A 25 -17.11 1.00 -114.82
N THR A 26 -18.03 1.79 -115.39
CA THR A 26 -19.07 2.48 -114.65
C THR A 26 -19.95 1.50 -113.87
N PHE A 27 -20.47 0.47 -114.54
CA PHE A 27 -21.33 -0.52 -113.87
C PHE A 27 -20.55 -1.45 -112.94
N SER A 28 -19.32 -1.81 -113.29
CA SER A 28 -18.42 -2.60 -112.42
C SER A 28 -17.97 -1.85 -111.16
N SER A 29 -18.11 -0.51 -111.12
CA SER A 29 -17.79 0.30 -109.94
C SER A 29 -18.84 0.20 -108.83
N PHE A 30 -20.09 -0.14 -109.19
CA PHE A 30 -21.17 -0.38 -108.23
C PHE A 30 -21.09 -1.80 -107.67
N ARG A 31 -21.47 -1.95 -106.41
CA ARG A 31 -21.69 -3.28 -105.81
C ARG A 31 -23.03 -3.84 -106.31
N HIS A 32 -23.05 -5.11 -106.69
CA HIS A 32 -24.29 -5.81 -107.01
C HIS A 32 -24.91 -6.41 -105.74
N LEU A 33 -26.25 -6.49 -105.70
CA LEU A 33 -26.97 -7.00 -104.53
C LEU A 33 -26.71 -8.50 -104.27
N ASP A 34 -26.35 -9.24 -105.33
CA ASP A 34 -26.01 -10.66 -105.25
C ASP A 34 -24.60 -10.91 -104.68
N ASP A 35 -23.78 -9.87 -104.55
CA ASP A 35 -22.44 -9.97 -104.01
C ASP A 35 -22.46 -9.91 -102.48
N LYS A 36 -21.88 -10.93 -101.83
CA LYS A 36 -21.69 -10.92 -100.39
C LYS A 36 -20.64 -9.90 -100.00
N ILE A 37 -20.97 -9.01 -99.07
CA ILE A 37 -20.01 -8.10 -98.45
C ILE A 37 -19.13 -8.90 -97.49
N LYS A 38 -17.82 -8.86 -97.71
CA LYS A 38 -16.87 -9.48 -96.78
C LYS A 38 -16.69 -8.59 -95.55
N MET A 39 -16.47 -9.21 -94.39
CA MET A 39 -16.39 -8.53 -93.10
C MET A 39 -15.28 -7.45 -93.05
N ASP A 40 -14.16 -7.71 -93.73
CA ASP A 40 -12.98 -6.83 -93.83
C ASP A 40 -13.20 -5.60 -94.73
N GLU A 41 -14.25 -5.60 -95.56
CA GLU A 41 -14.62 -4.43 -96.37
C GLU A 41 -15.39 -3.37 -95.55
N VAL A 42 -15.94 -3.75 -94.39
CA VAL A 42 -16.67 -2.83 -93.50
C VAL A 42 -15.77 -2.41 -92.35
N MET A 43 -15.26 -1.18 -92.44
CA MET A 43 -14.41 -0.58 -91.42
C MET A 43 -15.07 -0.63 -90.03
N GLY A 44 -14.36 -1.18 -89.05
CA GLY A 44 -14.81 -1.27 -87.65
C GLY A 44 -15.74 -2.44 -87.33
N LEU A 45 -16.24 -3.17 -88.34
CA LEU A 45 -17.19 -4.27 -88.13
C LEU A 45 -16.52 -5.48 -87.47
N TYR A 46 -15.30 -5.80 -87.88
CA TYR A 46 -14.52 -6.89 -87.28
C TYR A 46 -14.25 -6.62 -85.80
N GLU A 47 -13.77 -5.42 -85.45
CA GLU A 47 -13.47 -5.03 -84.08
C GLU A 47 -14.73 -4.98 -83.19
N ALA A 48 -15.86 -4.55 -83.74
CA ALA A 48 -17.13 -4.58 -83.02
C ALA A 48 -17.58 -6.01 -82.72
N PHE A 49 -17.43 -6.93 -83.68
CA PHE A 49 -17.79 -8.33 -83.50
C PHE A 49 -16.89 -9.03 -82.46
N GLN A 50 -15.60 -8.72 -82.43
CA GLN A 50 -14.66 -9.26 -81.43
C GLN A 50 -14.95 -8.80 -79.98
N LYS A 51 -15.75 -7.74 -79.79
CA LYS A 51 -16.21 -7.30 -78.46
C LYS A 51 -17.47 -8.04 -78.00
N THR A 52 -18.03 -8.89 -78.84
CA THR A 52 -19.18 -9.72 -78.51
C THR A 52 -18.72 -11.15 -78.22
N LEU A 53 -19.53 -11.85 -77.43
CA LEU A 53 -19.34 -13.26 -77.14
C LEU A 53 -20.52 -14.04 -77.72
N SER A 54 -20.28 -15.28 -78.13
CA SER A 54 -21.35 -16.11 -78.70
C SER A 54 -22.41 -16.42 -77.65
N THR A 55 -23.67 -16.59 -78.09
CA THR A 55 -24.76 -17.01 -77.20
C THR A 55 -24.43 -18.31 -76.47
N THR A 56 -23.82 -19.27 -77.17
CA THR A 56 -23.38 -20.53 -76.57
C THR A 56 -22.37 -20.30 -75.46
N THR A 57 -21.36 -19.44 -75.67
CA THR A 57 -20.36 -19.11 -74.65
C THR A 57 -21.01 -18.43 -73.44
N PHE A 58 -21.95 -17.51 -73.66
CA PHE A 58 -22.69 -16.85 -72.59
C PHE A 58 -23.49 -17.86 -71.75
N THR A 59 -24.31 -18.68 -72.42
CA THR A 59 -25.18 -19.67 -71.77
C THR A 59 -24.34 -20.69 -71.01
N ASN A 60 -23.27 -21.20 -71.62
CA ASN A 60 -22.37 -22.15 -70.95
C ASN A 60 -21.75 -21.54 -69.68
N HIS A 61 -21.39 -20.25 -69.69
CA HIS A 61 -20.86 -19.59 -68.49
C HIS A 61 -21.94 -19.35 -67.43
N LEU A 62 -23.16 -19.01 -67.84
CA LEU A 62 -24.30 -18.78 -66.93
C LEU A 62 -24.75 -20.07 -66.24
N GLU A 63 -24.73 -21.19 -66.96
CA GLU A 63 -25.15 -22.51 -66.46
C GLU A 63 -24.01 -23.27 -65.77
N ASP A 64 -22.77 -22.80 -65.87
CA ASP A 64 -21.62 -23.40 -65.19
C ASP A 64 -21.68 -23.11 -63.68
N GLU A 65 -22.09 -24.10 -62.90
CA GLU A 65 -22.10 -24.02 -61.44
C GLU A 65 -20.70 -23.80 -60.82
N ASN A 66 -19.63 -24.01 -61.58
CA ASN A 66 -18.25 -23.75 -61.17
C ASN A 66 -17.69 -22.43 -61.69
N ALA A 67 -18.49 -21.65 -62.42
CA ALA A 67 -18.14 -20.29 -62.76
C ALA A 67 -17.79 -19.52 -61.48
N HIS A 68 -16.63 -18.86 -61.50
CA HIS A 68 -16.11 -18.07 -60.38
C HIS A 68 -15.86 -18.84 -59.07
N HIS A 69 -15.80 -20.17 -59.08
CA HIS A 69 -15.61 -21.00 -57.87
C HIS A 69 -14.37 -20.61 -57.03
N LEU A 70 -13.33 -20.07 -57.67
CA LEU A 70 -12.09 -19.62 -57.01
C LEU A 70 -12.15 -18.17 -56.49
N ALA A 71 -13.13 -17.37 -56.92
CA ALA A 71 -13.19 -15.94 -56.65
C ALA A 71 -14.37 -15.52 -55.77
N LEU A 72 -15.49 -16.23 -55.82
CA LEU A 72 -16.73 -15.93 -55.09
C LEU A 72 -17.11 -17.09 -54.16
N ALA A 73 -17.62 -16.79 -52.97
CA ALA A 73 -18.22 -17.81 -52.11
C ALA A 73 -19.64 -18.14 -52.60
N LYS A 74 -19.97 -19.42 -52.71
CA LYS A 74 -21.34 -19.88 -52.97
C LYS A 74 -22.22 -19.60 -51.75
N LEU A 75 -23.51 -19.39 -51.99
CA LEU A 75 -24.49 -19.11 -50.92
C LEU A 75 -24.53 -20.22 -49.85
N ASN A 76 -24.36 -21.47 -50.27
CA ASN A 76 -24.30 -22.64 -49.39
C ASN A 76 -22.87 -22.94 -48.87
N ALA A 77 -21.90 -22.07 -49.14
CA ALA A 77 -20.49 -22.21 -48.76
C ALA A 77 -19.77 -23.49 -49.25
N SER A 78 -20.35 -24.25 -50.18
CA SER A 78 -19.79 -25.57 -50.55
C SER A 78 -18.45 -25.50 -51.28
N ASN A 79 -18.07 -24.35 -51.81
CA ASN A 79 -16.78 -24.11 -52.45
C ASN A 79 -15.73 -23.50 -51.52
N LEU A 80 -16.04 -23.33 -50.23
CA LEU A 80 -15.07 -22.88 -49.24
C LEU A 80 -14.09 -24.01 -48.89
N THR A 81 -12.83 -23.63 -48.71
CA THR A 81 -11.73 -24.51 -48.30
C THR A 81 -11.12 -23.93 -47.03
N ALA A 82 -10.36 -24.75 -46.27
CA ALA A 82 -9.72 -24.28 -45.04
C ALA A 82 -8.90 -22.99 -45.24
N ALA A 83 -8.21 -22.86 -46.39
CA ALA A 83 -7.42 -21.68 -46.73
C ALA A 83 -8.28 -20.41 -46.90
N ASN A 84 -9.42 -20.50 -47.59
CA ASN A 84 -10.24 -19.32 -47.83
C ASN A 84 -11.17 -18.99 -46.64
N ILE A 85 -11.55 -19.97 -45.82
CA ILE A 85 -12.39 -19.76 -44.63
C ILE A 85 -11.75 -18.71 -43.70
N ASP A 86 -10.44 -18.79 -43.46
CA ASP A 86 -9.76 -17.86 -42.58
C ASP A 86 -9.66 -16.45 -43.18
N GLU A 87 -9.43 -16.33 -44.49
CA GLU A 87 -9.48 -15.04 -45.19
C GLU A 87 -10.89 -14.40 -45.13
N TRP A 88 -11.94 -15.21 -45.31
CA TRP A 88 -13.32 -14.75 -45.18
C TRP A 88 -13.64 -14.34 -43.74
N LYS A 89 -13.18 -15.09 -42.73
CA LYS A 89 -13.34 -14.72 -41.31
C LYS A 89 -12.67 -13.38 -40.99
N GLU A 90 -11.49 -13.11 -41.56
CA GLU A 90 -10.79 -11.83 -41.43
C GLU A 90 -11.55 -10.68 -42.11
N LYS A 91 -11.95 -10.86 -43.38
CA LYS A 91 -12.67 -9.83 -44.15
C LYS A 91 -14.03 -9.49 -43.54
N LEU A 92 -14.74 -10.49 -43.03
CA LEU A 92 -16.02 -10.31 -42.32
C LEU A 92 -15.83 -9.84 -40.87
N LYS A 93 -14.59 -9.77 -40.37
CA LYS A 93 -14.24 -9.40 -38.99
C LYS A 93 -14.90 -10.30 -37.93
N ILE A 94 -15.06 -11.59 -38.25
CA ILE A 94 -15.67 -12.60 -37.36
C ILE A 94 -14.65 -13.60 -36.80
N LYS A 95 -13.35 -13.42 -37.06
CA LYS A 95 -12.32 -14.33 -36.56
C LYS A 95 -12.33 -14.50 -35.03
N LEU A 96 -12.68 -13.43 -34.32
CA LEU A 96 -12.78 -13.41 -32.85
C LEU A 96 -14.24 -13.40 -32.36
N ALA A 97 -15.19 -13.77 -33.23
CA ALA A 97 -16.59 -13.81 -32.83
C ALA A 97 -16.81 -14.95 -31.81
N ALA A 98 -17.45 -14.59 -30.70
CA ALA A 98 -18.05 -15.56 -29.79
C ALA A 98 -19.30 -16.14 -30.46
N THR A 99 -19.34 -17.45 -30.63
CA THR A 99 -20.53 -18.19 -31.07
C THR A 99 -21.16 -18.85 -29.87
N ILE A 100 -22.46 -18.65 -29.68
CA ILE A 100 -23.26 -19.34 -28.67
C ILE A 100 -23.83 -20.62 -29.25
N ASP A 101 -24.25 -21.53 -28.37
CA ASP A 101 -24.95 -22.76 -28.78
C ASP A 101 -26.23 -22.43 -29.55
N GLY A 102 -26.47 -23.19 -30.63
CA GLY A 102 -27.63 -23.02 -31.49
C GLY A 102 -28.07 -24.35 -32.11
N GLY A 103 -29.27 -24.82 -31.75
CA GLY A 103 -29.76 -26.13 -32.20
C GLY A 103 -28.91 -27.26 -31.62
N GLU A 104 -28.32 -28.08 -32.49
CA GLU A 104 -27.42 -29.19 -32.13
C GLU A 104 -25.93 -28.78 -32.12
N GLU A 105 -25.60 -27.56 -32.54
CA GLU A 105 -24.21 -27.08 -32.64
C GLU A 105 -23.79 -26.35 -31.36
N THR A 106 -22.66 -26.78 -30.78
CA THR A 106 -22.01 -26.08 -29.67
C THR A 106 -21.17 -24.91 -30.15
N GLY A 107 -21.29 -23.79 -29.44
CA GLY A 107 -20.51 -22.59 -29.68
C GLY A 107 -19.03 -22.73 -29.27
N ASN A 108 -18.29 -21.63 -29.39
CA ASN A 108 -16.90 -21.53 -28.90
C ASN A 108 -16.79 -20.86 -27.51
N VAL A 109 -17.92 -20.49 -26.92
CA VAL A 109 -18.01 -20.03 -25.52
C VAL A 109 -18.58 -21.13 -24.63
N TYR A 110 -18.55 -20.91 -23.32
CA TYR A 110 -19.21 -21.79 -22.36
C TYR A 110 -20.68 -21.99 -22.70
N THR A 111 -21.13 -23.24 -22.62
CA THR A 111 -22.52 -23.59 -22.85
C THR A 111 -23.42 -22.98 -21.78
N LYS A 112 -24.72 -22.85 -22.07
CA LYS A 112 -25.69 -22.35 -21.08
C LYS A 112 -25.72 -23.21 -19.82
N GLU A 113 -25.53 -24.52 -19.98
CA GLU A 113 -25.45 -25.47 -18.88
C GLU A 113 -24.22 -25.22 -18.02
N GLN A 114 -23.04 -25.07 -18.64
CA GLN A 114 -21.79 -24.75 -17.92
C GLN A 114 -21.87 -23.40 -17.18
N ILE A 115 -22.46 -22.38 -17.80
CA ILE A 115 -22.69 -21.10 -17.12
C ILE A 115 -23.65 -21.28 -15.93
N GLY A 116 -24.70 -22.09 -16.09
CA GLY A 116 -25.61 -22.42 -15.01
C GLY A 116 -24.91 -23.09 -13.82
N GLU A 117 -24.05 -24.07 -14.09
CA GLU A 117 -23.23 -24.74 -13.06
C GLU A 117 -22.31 -23.74 -12.33
N ILE A 118 -21.61 -22.88 -13.08
CA ILE A 118 -20.73 -21.85 -12.50
C ILE A 118 -21.52 -20.89 -11.61
N VAL A 119 -22.69 -20.43 -12.06
CA VAL A 119 -23.55 -19.53 -11.29
C VAL A 119 -24.05 -20.21 -10.01
N ASN A 120 -24.45 -21.48 -10.08
CA ASN A 120 -24.89 -22.24 -8.90
C ASN A 120 -23.76 -22.39 -7.86
N ILE A 121 -22.51 -22.64 -8.31
CA ILE A 121 -21.35 -22.70 -7.41
C ILE A 121 -21.13 -21.36 -6.71
N PHE A 122 -21.21 -20.24 -7.45
CA PHE A 122 -21.07 -18.92 -6.86
C PHE A 122 -22.18 -18.60 -5.86
N GLN A 123 -23.43 -18.92 -6.19
CA GLN A 123 -24.56 -18.74 -5.27
C GLN A 123 -24.37 -19.53 -3.98
N ALA A 124 -23.96 -20.79 -4.05
CA ALA A 124 -23.68 -21.60 -2.86
C ALA A 124 -22.54 -21.00 -1.99
N LYS A 125 -21.52 -20.42 -2.62
CA LYS A 125 -20.42 -19.75 -1.91
C LYS A 125 -20.84 -18.44 -1.27
N ASP A 126 -21.70 -17.67 -1.93
CA ASP A 126 -22.27 -16.45 -1.36
C ASP A 126 -23.17 -16.78 -0.15
N GLU A 127 -23.97 -17.84 -0.21
CA GLU A 127 -24.77 -18.32 0.91
C GLU A 127 -23.89 -18.75 2.11
N GLU A 128 -22.82 -19.51 1.86
CA GLU A 128 -21.84 -19.90 2.90
C GLU A 128 -21.19 -18.68 3.55
N MET A 129 -20.82 -17.67 2.74
CA MET A 129 -20.23 -16.43 3.23
C MET A 129 -21.23 -15.63 4.08
N LEU A 130 -22.48 -15.52 3.64
CA LEU A 130 -23.54 -14.87 4.41
C LEU A 130 -23.77 -15.55 5.77
N GLU A 131 -23.78 -16.88 5.80
CA GLU A 131 -23.89 -17.64 7.05
C GLU A 131 -22.68 -17.38 7.97
N GLY A 132 -21.47 -17.32 7.41
CA GLY A 132 -20.26 -16.95 8.14
C GLY A 132 -20.34 -15.55 8.76
N ILE A 133 -20.80 -14.56 7.99
CA ILE A 133 -21.01 -13.19 8.47
C ILE A 133 -22.05 -13.16 9.58
N MET A 134 -23.15 -13.90 9.45
CA MET A 134 -24.17 -13.99 10.49
C MET A 134 -23.61 -14.56 11.80
N LYS A 135 -22.80 -15.64 11.74
CA LYS A 135 -22.13 -16.21 12.92
C LYS A 135 -21.17 -15.22 13.57
N ILE A 136 -20.38 -14.50 12.78
CA ILE A 136 -19.49 -13.45 13.29
C ILE A 136 -20.30 -12.36 13.98
N ASN A 137 -21.36 -11.88 13.34
CA ASN A 137 -22.23 -10.87 13.93
C ASN A 137 -22.89 -11.37 15.22
N GLU A 138 -23.34 -12.63 15.28
CA GLU A 138 -23.87 -13.22 16.51
C GLU A 138 -22.82 -13.27 17.63
N MET A 139 -21.58 -13.68 17.32
CA MET A 139 -20.47 -13.66 18.28
C MET A 139 -20.11 -12.25 18.74
N LEU A 140 -20.19 -11.25 17.87
CA LEU A 140 -19.91 -9.85 18.20
C LEU A 140 -21.07 -9.14 18.92
N VAL A 141 -22.32 -9.56 18.65
CA VAL A 141 -23.55 -9.05 19.29
C VAL A 141 -23.78 -9.71 20.63
N SER A 142 -23.12 -10.84 20.94
CA SER A 142 -22.98 -11.31 22.31
C SER A 142 -22.35 -10.17 23.12
N ASN A 143 -23.21 -9.35 23.73
CA ASN A 143 -22.85 -8.35 24.71
C ASN A 143 -22.05 -9.10 25.77
N ASP A 144 -20.72 -9.06 25.67
CA ASP A 144 -19.88 -9.69 26.67
C ASP A 144 -19.96 -8.76 27.88
N VAL A 145 -21.03 -8.96 28.64
CA VAL A 145 -21.34 -8.25 29.88
C VAL A 145 -20.12 -8.32 30.81
N ASN A 146 -19.25 -9.32 30.67
CA ASN A 146 -18.01 -9.39 31.43
C ASN A 146 -16.97 -8.40 30.93
N LEU A 147 -16.83 -8.18 29.62
CA LEU A 147 -15.91 -7.17 29.07
C LEU A 147 -16.35 -5.75 29.45
N ASP A 148 -17.64 -5.45 29.34
CA ASP A 148 -18.18 -4.15 29.76
C ASP A 148 -18.02 -3.93 31.28
N LYS A 149 -18.30 -4.95 32.10
CA LYS A 149 -18.07 -4.90 33.55
C LYS A 149 -16.59 -4.77 33.91
N LEU A 150 -15.69 -5.43 33.17
CA LEU A 150 -14.25 -5.28 33.36
C LEU A 150 -13.80 -3.86 33.04
N GLN A 151 -14.36 -3.25 31.99
CA GLN A 151 -14.08 -1.86 31.65
C GLN A 151 -14.56 -0.91 32.77
N GLU A 152 -15.77 -1.12 33.30
CA GLU A 152 -16.29 -0.38 34.45
C GLU A 152 -15.37 -0.51 35.68
N ILE A 153 -14.94 -1.74 36.02
CA ILE A 153 -14.00 -2.00 37.13
C ILE A 153 -12.66 -1.29 36.89
N VAL A 154 -12.13 -1.34 35.67
CA VAL A 154 -10.88 -0.67 35.30
C VAL A 154 -10.99 0.84 35.49
N ASP A 155 -12.12 1.43 35.13
CA ASP A 155 -12.34 2.87 35.29
C ASP A 155 -12.48 3.26 36.76
N TYR A 156 -13.18 2.45 37.58
CA TYR A 156 -13.18 2.60 39.04
C TYR A 156 -11.77 2.50 39.65
N ILE A 157 -10.92 1.57 39.19
CA ILE A 157 -9.54 1.45 39.68
C ILE A 157 -8.72 2.69 39.34
N LYS A 158 -8.88 3.25 38.14
CA LYS A 158 -8.19 4.48 37.74
C LYS A 158 -8.60 5.66 38.62
N GLU A 159 -9.90 5.81 38.87
CA GLU A 159 -10.41 6.88 39.73
C GLU A 159 -9.86 6.75 41.16
N ASN A 160 -9.94 5.55 41.74
CA ASN A 160 -9.37 5.28 43.07
C ASN A 160 -7.86 5.59 43.14
N ARG A 161 -7.11 5.31 42.08
CA ARG A 161 -5.68 5.61 42.02
C ARG A 161 -5.42 7.12 42.05
N GLU A 162 -6.21 7.92 41.35
CA GLU A 162 -6.11 9.39 41.39
C GLU A 162 -6.48 9.93 42.78
N TRP A 163 -7.53 9.40 43.41
CA TRP A 163 -7.89 9.77 44.77
C TRP A 163 -6.77 9.47 45.78
N ILE A 164 -6.11 8.32 45.65
CA ILE A 164 -4.95 7.97 46.48
C ILE A 164 -3.78 8.93 46.26
N LYS A 165 -3.51 9.34 45.01
CA LYS A 165 -2.46 10.34 44.74
C LYS A 165 -2.78 11.68 45.38
N LEU A 166 -4.02 12.16 45.24
CA LEU A 166 -4.47 13.41 45.87
C LEU A 166 -4.34 13.33 47.40
N LEU A 167 -4.71 12.20 48.00
CA LEU A 167 -4.52 11.97 49.43
C LEU A 167 -3.04 11.92 49.81
N GLN A 168 -2.19 11.25 49.04
CA GLN A 168 -0.75 11.24 49.28
C GLN A 168 -0.16 12.65 49.21
N GLU A 169 -0.53 13.45 48.23
CA GLU A 169 -0.09 14.84 48.14
C GLU A 169 -0.58 15.70 49.31
N ALA A 170 -1.83 15.52 49.74
CA ALA A 170 -2.39 16.24 50.87
C ALA A 170 -1.73 15.83 52.19
N VAL A 171 -1.47 14.53 52.36
CA VAL A 171 -0.79 13.96 53.52
C VAL A 171 0.67 14.42 53.54
N ILE A 172 1.42 14.33 52.45
CA ILE A 172 2.79 14.85 52.36
C ILE A 172 2.84 16.37 52.67
N ARG A 173 1.83 17.14 52.27
CA ARG A 173 1.73 18.58 52.61
C ARG A 173 1.36 18.86 54.09
N ASN A 174 0.79 17.89 54.80
CA ASN A 174 0.31 18.04 56.18
C ASN A 174 1.15 17.32 57.25
N ILE A 175 2.09 16.43 56.89
CA ILE A 175 3.02 15.79 57.86
C ILE A 175 4.33 16.58 58.03
N LEU A 176 4.40 17.84 57.59
CA LEU A 176 5.46 18.72 58.11
C LEU A 176 5.11 18.99 59.59
N ASP A 177 5.95 18.48 60.51
CA ASP A 177 5.87 18.66 61.98
C ASP A 177 5.76 20.14 62.40
N ASP A 178 5.98 21.04 61.45
CA ASP A 178 5.95 22.51 61.55
C ASP A 178 4.57 23.13 61.84
N LYS A 179 3.52 22.35 62.09
CA LYS A 179 2.14 22.88 62.31
C LYS A 179 1.42 22.37 63.56
N ILE A 180 2.02 21.51 64.36
CA ILE A 180 1.38 21.04 65.60
C ILE A 180 1.54 22.13 66.67
N TYR A 181 0.44 22.76 67.07
CA TYR A 181 0.45 23.78 68.12
C TYR A 181 0.79 23.17 69.48
N LEU A 182 1.66 23.84 70.22
CA LEU A 182 2.03 23.47 71.58
C LEU A 182 0.85 23.75 72.52
N VAL A 183 0.30 22.72 73.17
CA VAL A 183 -0.91 22.85 74.03
C VAL A 183 -0.58 23.50 75.39
N GLY A 184 0.68 23.42 75.83
CA GLY A 184 1.15 23.96 77.11
C GLY A 184 1.87 25.31 76.99
N ARG A 185 1.75 26.17 78.02
CA ARG A 185 2.55 27.40 78.14
C ARG A 185 3.79 27.13 79.01
N TYR A 186 4.96 27.21 78.41
CA TYR A 186 6.24 26.95 79.07
C TYR A 186 7.04 28.25 79.19
N THR A 187 6.73 29.07 80.20
CA THR A 187 7.30 30.43 80.38
C THR A 187 8.83 30.45 80.45
N ASN A 188 9.46 29.36 80.88
CA ASN A 188 10.92 29.25 81.01
C ASN A 188 11.63 28.78 79.72
N TRP A 189 10.88 28.56 78.64
CA TRP A 189 11.35 27.96 77.38
C TRP A 189 11.21 28.91 76.17
N GLY A 190 10.92 30.20 76.42
CA GLY A 190 10.79 31.22 75.37
C GLY A 190 9.42 31.25 74.69
N ALA A 191 9.27 32.10 73.66
CA ALA A 191 8.06 32.24 72.87
C ALA A 191 8.01 31.16 71.77
N ILE A 192 7.56 29.96 72.14
CA ILE A 192 7.41 28.79 71.26
C ILE A 192 5.94 28.54 70.97
N THR A 193 5.59 28.34 69.70
CA THR A 193 4.20 28.18 69.24
C THR A 193 3.92 26.76 68.77
N TYR A 194 4.93 26.09 68.23
CA TYR A 194 4.81 24.77 67.61
C TYR A 194 5.66 23.72 68.34
N GLN A 195 5.23 22.46 68.26
CA GLN A 195 5.88 21.32 68.92
C GLN A 195 7.32 21.11 68.42
N ASN A 196 7.59 21.29 67.13
CA ASN A 196 8.94 21.21 66.57
C ASN A 196 9.89 22.23 67.20
N GLN A 197 9.46 23.48 67.37
CA GLN A 197 10.24 24.56 68.00
C GLN A 197 10.57 24.23 69.45
N PHE A 198 9.64 23.60 70.18
CA PHE A 198 9.90 23.13 71.53
C PHE A 198 10.93 21.99 71.54
N ASN A 199 10.77 21.01 70.65
CA ASN A 199 11.68 19.87 70.56
C ASN A 199 13.12 20.31 70.23
N ASP A 200 13.30 21.25 69.30
CA ASP A 200 14.61 21.80 68.95
C ASP A 200 15.26 22.49 70.17
N LEU A 201 14.49 23.32 70.88
CA LEU A 201 14.98 24.08 72.03
C LEU A 201 15.29 23.18 73.24
N VAL A 202 14.53 22.09 73.41
CA VAL A 202 14.81 21.01 74.37
C VAL A 202 16.07 20.25 73.99
N TYR A 203 16.21 19.86 72.72
CA TYR A 203 17.39 19.17 72.23
C TYR A 203 18.64 20.02 72.43
N ASP A 204 18.62 21.30 72.04
CA ASP A 204 19.77 22.19 72.20
C ASP A 204 20.15 22.40 73.67
N LYS A 205 19.17 22.52 74.57
CA LYS A 205 19.45 22.63 76.01
C LYS A 205 20.00 21.33 76.59
N ILE A 206 19.44 20.17 76.23
CA ILE A 206 19.96 18.87 76.65
C ILE A 206 21.38 18.69 76.12
N LYS A 207 21.62 18.97 74.84
CA LYS A 207 22.94 18.90 74.21
C LYS A 207 23.93 19.85 74.88
N THR A 208 23.53 21.08 75.19
CA THR A 208 24.38 22.03 75.92
C THR A 208 24.70 21.52 77.33
N ILE A 209 23.74 20.89 78.01
CA ILE A 209 23.96 20.26 79.33
C ILE A 209 24.87 19.04 79.20
N GLU A 210 24.70 18.20 78.18
CA GLU A 210 25.54 17.02 77.91
C GLU A 210 26.97 17.44 77.53
N ASP A 211 27.12 18.49 76.72
CA ASP A 211 28.40 19.09 76.34
C ASP A 211 29.08 19.74 77.56
N LEU A 212 28.34 20.36 78.48
CA LEU A 212 28.86 20.93 79.73
C LEU A 212 29.15 19.88 80.81
N ALA A 213 28.43 18.75 80.82
CA ALA A 213 28.61 17.65 81.78
C ALA A 213 29.70 16.65 81.34
N SER A 214 30.11 16.67 80.08
CA SER A 214 31.21 15.85 79.57
C SER A 214 32.54 16.58 79.75
N SER A 215 33.20 16.41 80.91
CA SER A 215 34.48 17.07 81.19
C SER A 215 35.65 16.63 80.29
N GLU A 216 35.45 15.67 79.38
CA GLU A 216 36.33 15.41 78.24
C GLU A 216 35.48 14.80 77.11
N LYS A 217 35.37 15.47 75.96
CA LYS A 217 34.74 14.89 74.76
C LYS A 217 35.62 13.72 74.29
N ILE A 218 35.18 12.49 74.57
CA ILE A 218 35.94 11.27 74.24
C ILE A 218 35.53 10.60 72.93
N LYS A 219 34.46 11.07 72.26
CA LYS A 219 33.91 10.46 71.05
C LYS A 219 33.39 11.51 70.07
N TYR A 220 33.59 11.29 68.78
CA TYR A 220 33.03 12.05 67.66
C TYR A 220 32.51 11.11 66.59
N GLU A 221 31.39 11.44 65.96
CA GLU A 221 30.78 10.62 64.91
C GLU A 221 30.32 11.47 63.73
N GLU A 222 30.61 11.02 62.52
CA GLU A 222 30.23 11.71 61.28
C GLU A 222 29.96 10.69 60.16
N ARG A 223 29.16 11.09 59.17
CA ARG A 223 28.86 10.29 57.99
C ARG A 223 29.50 10.90 56.76
N VAL A 224 30.24 10.10 56.00
CA VAL A 224 30.96 10.56 54.81
C VAL A 224 30.62 9.71 53.59
N ARG A 225 30.77 10.28 52.39
CA ARG A 225 30.57 9.59 51.09
C ARG A 225 31.88 9.35 50.33
N GLY A 226 33.02 9.68 50.92
CA GLY A 226 34.34 9.60 50.31
C GLY A 226 35.35 10.37 51.14
N ASP A 227 36.49 10.66 50.54
CA ASP A 227 37.59 11.38 51.18
C ASP A 227 37.09 12.69 51.81
N SER A 228 37.40 12.89 53.09
CA SER A 228 36.81 13.96 53.89
C SER A 228 37.78 14.48 54.93
N ARG A 229 37.75 15.80 55.15
CA ARG A 229 38.42 16.45 56.27
C ARG A 229 37.42 16.62 57.41
N ILE A 230 37.74 16.03 58.55
CA ILE A 230 36.85 15.92 59.72
C ILE A 230 37.41 16.75 60.86
N LYS A 231 36.57 17.63 61.43
CA LYS A 231 36.86 18.39 62.66
C LYS A 231 36.14 17.73 63.83
N HIS A 232 36.88 16.98 64.65
CA HIS A 232 36.32 16.17 65.72
C HIS A 232 36.32 16.84 67.10
N ASP A 233 37.18 17.83 67.31
CA ASP A 233 37.30 18.61 68.56
C ASP A 233 37.49 17.72 69.82
N LEU A 234 38.36 16.70 69.74
CA LEU A 234 38.64 15.78 70.87
C LEU A 234 39.95 16.15 71.63
N ASP A 235 40.66 17.16 71.15
CA ASP A 235 41.96 17.62 71.61
C ASP A 235 42.93 16.47 71.90
N THR A 236 43.14 15.62 70.89
CA THR A 236 44.03 14.46 70.97
C THR A 236 44.55 14.06 69.58
N LEU A 237 45.79 13.55 69.53
CA LEU A 237 46.32 12.81 68.38
C LEU A 237 46.20 11.29 68.55
N SER A 238 45.86 10.85 69.77
CA SER A 238 45.68 9.45 70.16
C SER A 238 44.20 9.11 70.14
N PHE A 239 43.79 8.41 69.09
CA PHE A 239 42.40 8.01 68.90
C PHE A 239 42.31 6.65 68.18
N VAL A 240 41.19 5.97 68.38
CA VAL A 240 40.75 4.83 67.57
C VAL A 240 39.68 5.31 66.59
N ILE A 241 39.75 4.87 65.34
CA ILE A 241 38.70 5.09 64.35
C ILE A 241 38.07 3.76 63.98
N ASN A 242 36.74 3.72 64.05
CA ASN A 242 35.95 2.66 63.45
C ASN A 242 35.13 3.25 62.30
N ALA A 243 35.09 2.54 61.17
CA ALA A 243 34.30 2.93 60.03
C ALA A 243 33.57 1.73 59.46
N TYR A 244 32.28 1.89 59.17
CA TYR A 244 31.47 0.83 58.57
C TYR A 244 30.43 1.40 57.60
N ASP A 245 30.09 0.59 56.61
CA ASP A 245 29.04 0.89 55.62
C ASP A 245 27.66 0.82 56.30
N ILE A 246 26.87 1.90 56.21
CA ILE A 246 25.59 1.96 56.91
C ILE A 246 24.54 0.97 56.37
N VAL A 247 24.67 0.53 55.12
CA VAL A 247 23.77 -0.40 54.45
C VAL A 247 24.23 -1.83 54.70
N THR A 248 25.48 -2.14 54.39
CA THR A 248 25.99 -3.53 54.45
C THR A 248 26.51 -3.93 55.83
N LYS A 249 26.74 -2.97 56.73
CA LYS A 249 27.27 -3.14 58.09
C LYS A 249 28.70 -3.70 58.17
N PHE A 250 29.39 -3.87 57.04
CA PHE A 250 30.78 -4.28 57.03
C PHE A 250 31.71 -3.13 57.39
N THR A 251 32.76 -3.44 58.16
CA THR A 251 33.85 -2.50 58.45
C THR A 251 34.59 -2.14 57.18
N VAL A 252 34.85 -0.85 56.99
CA VAL A 252 35.54 -0.32 55.80
C VAL A 252 36.96 0.07 56.17
N PRO A 253 37.98 -0.50 55.51
CA PRO A 253 39.36 -0.07 55.71
C PRO A 253 39.52 1.36 55.18
N LEU A 254 40.23 2.19 55.95
CA LEU A 254 40.51 3.58 55.58
C LEU A 254 41.93 3.98 56.02
N LYS A 255 42.46 5.01 55.38
CA LYS A 255 43.71 5.66 55.74
C LYS A 255 43.38 6.96 56.44
N VAL A 256 44.11 7.26 57.52
CA VAL A 256 43.90 8.49 58.31
C VAL A 256 45.17 9.31 58.32
N ARG A 257 45.07 10.57 57.91
CA ARG A 257 46.11 11.58 58.07
C ARG A 257 45.74 12.50 59.23
N ARG A 258 46.57 12.54 60.26
CA ARG A 258 46.41 13.47 61.40
C ARG A 258 46.88 14.87 60.96
N ILE A 259 46.04 15.88 61.13
CA ILE A 259 46.38 17.27 60.78
C ILE A 259 46.81 18.01 62.05
N ASP A 260 45.97 18.00 63.08
CA ASP A 260 46.22 18.59 64.41
C ASP A 260 45.39 17.84 65.48
N THR A 261 45.36 18.32 66.73
CA THR A 261 44.66 17.66 67.84
C THR A 261 43.14 17.60 67.69
N ASN A 262 42.56 18.33 66.72
CA ASN A 262 41.12 18.41 66.51
C ASN A 262 40.68 18.07 65.08
N ASN A 263 41.63 17.92 64.15
CA ASN A 263 41.34 17.72 62.73
C ASN A 263 42.11 16.53 62.15
N ILE A 264 41.40 15.74 61.35
CA ILE A 264 41.97 14.64 60.58
C ILE A 264 41.47 14.71 59.14
N GLU A 265 42.14 13.97 58.27
CA GLU A 265 41.65 13.66 56.94
C GLU A 265 41.57 12.14 56.78
N VAL A 266 40.43 11.70 56.25
CA VAL A 266 40.15 10.30 55.99
C VAL A 266 40.18 10.09 54.48
N LEU A 267 40.93 9.07 54.06
CA LEU A 267 41.13 8.71 52.66
C LEU A 267 40.72 7.25 52.46
N PHE A 268 39.97 7.00 51.40
CA PHE A 268 39.56 5.66 50.99
C PHE A 268 40.38 5.22 49.77
N ASP A 269 40.73 3.93 49.69
CA ASP A 269 41.46 3.41 48.53
C ASP A 269 40.63 3.44 47.23
N SER A 270 39.30 3.48 47.38
CA SER A 270 38.35 3.72 46.29
C SER A 270 37.12 4.42 46.86
N LEU A 271 36.40 5.17 46.01
CA LEU A 271 35.19 5.88 46.43
C LEU A 271 34.15 4.88 46.98
N PRO A 272 33.73 4.99 48.25
CA PRO A 272 32.81 4.02 48.83
C PRO A 272 31.43 4.10 48.13
N PRO A 273 30.80 2.95 47.83
CA PRO A 273 29.52 2.92 47.11
C PRO A 273 28.35 3.42 47.96
N ASN A 274 28.46 3.32 49.29
CA ASN A 274 27.46 3.74 50.26
C ASN A 274 28.05 4.76 51.24
N ILE A 275 27.18 5.44 51.99
CA ILE A 275 27.59 6.33 53.07
C ILE A 275 28.30 5.51 54.17
N ILE A 276 29.46 5.97 54.61
CA ILE A 276 30.25 5.34 55.67
C ILE A 276 30.03 6.11 56.97
N GLN A 277 29.67 5.40 58.03
CA GLN A 277 29.65 5.94 59.38
C GLN A 277 31.05 5.85 59.97
N ILE A 278 31.60 6.99 60.38
CA ILE A 278 32.89 7.09 61.06
C ILE A 278 32.64 7.41 62.53
N THR A 279 33.35 6.71 63.41
CA THR A 279 33.39 6.95 64.85
C THR A 279 34.84 7.10 65.28
N ILE A 280 35.19 8.27 65.81
CA ILE A 280 36.51 8.60 66.35
C ILE A 280 36.39 8.60 67.87
N LYS A 281 37.23 7.84 68.55
CA LYS A 281 37.25 7.78 70.01
C LYS A 281 38.64 8.14 70.53
N LYS A 282 38.73 9.15 71.40
CA LYS A 282 39.95 9.51 72.14
C LYS A 282 40.38 8.32 72.99
N ILE A 283 41.68 8.00 72.96
CA ILE A 283 42.33 7.03 73.85
C ILE A 283 42.92 7.77 75.03
#